data_AF-A0ABD5AZA2-F1
#
_entry.id   AF-A0ABD5AZA2-F1
#
_cell.length_a   1.000
_cell.length_b   1.000
_cell.length_c   1.000
_cell.angle_alpha   90.00
_cell.angle_beta   90.00
_cell.angle_gamma   90.00
#
_symmetry.space_group_name_H-M   'P 1'
#
loop_
_entity.id
_entity.type
_entity.pdbx_description
1 polymer ?
#
loop_
_entity_poly.entity_id
_entity_poly.type
_entity_poly.pdbx_seq_one_letter_code
_entity_poly.pdbx_strand_id
1 'polypeptide(L)'
;DKIIDRKGLAKDVSNGYAKPATGPFNDNLDFIDNHKVKKQDIEGAKKLMEDAGYSDAHPLKIQLATYEGRPELPKMAQVIQSDAKKAHIDIEIRNVDDIEGYLEDRSQWDATMYSFGTIPRGDTGYFFNQAFHEDGSSNKGAYKNKEVTEMIVTLNHTVD
;
A
#
# COMPACT_ATOMS: atom_id res chain seq x y z
N ASP A 1 -6.03 2.39 -6.12
CA ASP A 1 -6.20 3.45 -5.10
C ASP A 1 -7.63 3.97 -4.89
N LYS A 2 -8.55 3.76 -5.84
CA LYS A 2 -9.92 4.28 -5.73
C LYS A 2 -10.82 3.57 -4.70
N ILE A 3 -10.46 2.35 -4.29
CA ILE A 3 -11.21 1.54 -3.32
C ILE A 3 -11.02 2.01 -1.87
N ILE A 4 -9.86 2.58 -1.52
CA ILE A 4 -9.48 2.78 -0.12
C ILE A 4 -10.03 4.13 0.40
N ASP A 5 -10.97 4.09 1.35
CA ASP A 5 -11.37 5.29 2.11
C ASP A 5 -10.40 5.57 3.27
N ARG A 6 -9.31 6.28 2.96
CA ARG A 6 -8.31 6.64 3.97
C ARG A 6 -8.87 7.48 5.12
N LYS A 7 -9.90 8.28 4.88
CA LYS A 7 -10.52 9.13 5.92
C LYS A 7 -11.36 8.29 6.86
N GLY A 8 -12.20 7.40 6.31
CA GLY A 8 -12.95 6.42 7.09
C GLY A 8 -12.03 5.51 7.90
N LEU A 9 -10.98 4.94 7.29
CA LEU A 9 -10.02 4.09 8.01
C LEU A 9 -9.32 4.82 9.16
N ALA A 10 -8.84 6.05 8.94
CA ALA A 10 -8.20 6.84 9.99
C ALA A 10 -9.16 7.18 11.15
N LYS A 11 -10.42 7.45 10.84
CA LYS A 11 -11.45 7.80 11.83
C LYS A 11 -11.93 6.57 12.60
N ASP A 12 -12.37 5.54 11.89
CA ASP A 12 -13.19 4.45 12.46
C ASP A 12 -12.36 3.22 12.82
N VAL A 13 -11.27 2.92 12.08
CA VAL A 13 -10.40 1.77 12.41
C VAL A 13 -9.30 2.20 13.38
N SER A 14 -8.70 3.36 13.14
CA SER A 14 -7.65 3.92 14.01
C SER A 14 -8.19 4.82 15.12
N ASN A 15 -9.51 4.93 15.31
CA ASN A 15 -10.15 5.78 16.33
C ASN A 15 -9.65 7.23 16.36
N GLY A 16 -9.29 7.79 15.20
CA GLY A 16 -8.74 9.15 15.07
C GLY A 16 -7.27 9.31 15.47
N TYR A 17 -6.58 8.23 15.85
CA TYR A 17 -5.14 8.25 16.19
C TYR A 17 -4.21 8.17 14.97
N ALA A 18 -4.76 8.18 13.75
CA ALA A 18 -4.00 8.21 12.51
C ALA A 18 -4.46 9.37 11.61
N LYS A 19 -3.57 9.80 10.71
CA LYS A 19 -3.89 10.74 9.62
C LYS A 19 -3.94 10.01 8.27
N PRO A 20 -4.85 10.38 7.35
CA PRO A 20 -4.86 9.84 5.99
C PRO A 20 -3.56 10.13 5.23
N ALA A 21 -2.84 9.10 4.82
CA ALA A 21 -1.58 9.25 4.08
C ALA A 21 -1.78 9.60 2.60
N THR A 22 -0.87 10.39 2.04
CA THR A 22 -0.81 10.75 0.61
C THR A 22 0.38 10.13 -0.12
N GLY A 23 1.41 9.74 0.64
CA GLY A 23 2.61 9.06 0.20
C GLY A 23 3.27 8.30 1.36
N PRO A 24 4.54 7.88 1.22
CA PRO A 24 5.23 7.09 2.24
C PRO A 24 5.67 7.92 3.46
N PHE A 25 5.77 9.24 3.33
CA PHE A 25 6.27 10.12 4.39
C PHE A 25 5.13 10.89 5.08
N ASN A 26 5.36 11.24 6.35
CA ASN A 26 4.41 12.00 7.16
C ASN A 26 4.30 13.45 6.63
N ASP A 27 3.08 13.99 6.65
CA ASP A 27 2.75 15.34 6.16
C ASP A 27 3.29 16.49 7.05
N ASN A 28 3.82 16.17 8.22
CA ASN A 28 4.47 17.13 9.11
C ASN A 28 5.92 17.49 8.70
N LEU A 29 6.49 16.83 7.69
CA LEU A 29 7.82 17.15 7.17
C LEU A 29 7.71 18.32 6.20
N ASP A 30 8.43 19.41 6.49
CA ASP A 30 8.39 20.66 5.74
C ASP A 30 8.97 20.55 4.32
N PHE A 31 9.92 19.64 4.11
CA PHE A 31 10.51 19.34 2.81
C PHE A 31 9.74 18.28 1.99
N ILE A 32 8.60 17.79 2.48
CA ILE A 32 7.75 16.86 1.74
C ILE A 32 6.55 17.61 1.15
N ASP A 33 6.36 17.47 -0.15
CA ASP A 33 5.23 18.07 -0.85
C ASP A 33 3.89 17.56 -0.32
N ASN A 34 3.05 18.50 0.10
CA ASN A 34 1.71 18.21 0.56
C ASN A 34 0.76 17.95 -0.61
N HIS A 35 0.39 16.68 -0.78
CA HIS A 35 -0.62 16.29 -1.75
C HIS A 35 -2.02 16.19 -1.11
N LYS A 36 -3.06 16.27 -1.95
CA LYS A 36 -4.43 16.05 -1.48
C LYS A 36 -4.66 14.56 -1.21
N VAL A 37 -5.25 14.25 -0.07
CA VAL A 37 -5.72 12.90 0.26
C VAL A 37 -6.69 12.42 -0.84
N LYS A 38 -6.37 11.29 -1.47
CA LYS A 38 -7.25 10.70 -2.47
C LYS A 38 -8.54 10.24 -1.81
N LYS A 39 -9.67 10.63 -2.41
CA LYS A 39 -11.00 10.21 -1.97
C LYS A 39 -11.35 8.84 -2.57
N GLN A 40 -12.11 8.06 -1.83
CA GLN A 40 -12.72 6.84 -2.35
C GLN A 40 -13.64 7.17 -3.53
N ASP A 41 -13.61 6.32 -4.54
CA ASP A 41 -14.36 6.44 -5.78
C ASP A 41 -14.70 5.03 -6.30
N ILE A 42 -15.68 4.39 -5.67
CA ILE A 42 -16.08 3.01 -5.98
C ILE A 42 -16.58 2.91 -7.42
N GLU A 43 -17.37 3.86 -7.90
CA GLU A 43 -17.86 3.87 -9.28
C GLU A 43 -16.70 3.98 -10.29
N GLY A 44 -15.72 4.86 -10.03
CA GLY A 44 -14.53 4.95 -10.87
C GLY A 44 -13.66 3.69 -10.79
N ALA A 45 -13.62 2.99 -9.65
CA ALA A 45 -12.92 1.71 -9.54
C ALA A 45 -13.65 0.61 -10.33
N LYS A 46 -14.97 0.53 -10.18
CA LYS A 46 -15.84 -0.41 -10.90
C LYS A 46 -15.71 -0.24 -12.40
N LYS A 47 -15.73 1.00 -12.89
CA LYS A 47 -15.52 1.31 -14.30
C LYS A 47 -14.17 0.82 -14.81
N LEU A 48 -13.08 1.03 -14.06
CA LEU A 48 -11.76 0.52 -14.46
C LEU A 48 -11.73 -1.02 -14.53
N MET A 49 -12.46 -1.69 -13.64
CA MET A 49 -12.55 -3.14 -13.65
C MET A 49 -13.40 -3.64 -14.83
N GLU A 50 -14.52 -2.99 -15.14
CA GLU A 50 -15.35 -3.27 -16.32
C GLU A 50 -14.60 -3.03 -17.64
N ASP A 51 -13.88 -1.92 -17.76
CA ASP A 51 -13.03 -1.60 -18.92
C ASP A 51 -11.92 -2.66 -19.11
N ALA A 52 -11.50 -3.32 -18.02
CA ALA A 52 -10.55 -4.43 -18.04
C ALA A 52 -11.21 -5.82 -18.21
N GLY A 53 -12.54 -5.89 -18.36
CA GLY A 53 -13.29 -7.13 -18.60
C GLY A 53 -13.76 -7.87 -17.35
N TYR A 54 -13.62 -7.29 -16.15
CA TYR A 54 -14.14 -7.87 -14.92
C TYR A 54 -15.61 -7.52 -14.70
N SER A 55 -16.32 -8.40 -13.99
CA SER A 55 -17.75 -8.27 -13.66
C SER A 55 -18.09 -9.07 -12.41
N ASP A 56 -19.33 -8.98 -11.90
CA ASP A 56 -19.76 -9.78 -10.75
C ASP A 56 -19.68 -11.30 -11.02
N ALA A 57 -19.88 -11.73 -12.27
CA ALA A 57 -19.76 -13.12 -12.70
C ALA A 57 -18.29 -13.57 -12.87
N HIS A 58 -17.40 -12.64 -13.20
CA HIS A 58 -15.97 -12.87 -13.41
C HIS A 58 -15.16 -11.78 -12.69
N PRO A 59 -15.13 -11.81 -11.34
CA PRO A 59 -14.44 -10.77 -10.58
C PRO A 59 -12.93 -10.97 -10.64
N LEU A 60 -12.17 -9.88 -10.45
CA LEU A 60 -10.75 -9.95 -10.16
C LEU A 60 -10.56 -10.58 -8.79
N LYS A 61 -9.84 -11.71 -8.70
CA LYS A 61 -9.52 -12.35 -7.43
C LYS A 61 -8.17 -11.86 -6.91
N ILE A 62 -8.10 -11.54 -5.63
CA ILE A 62 -6.88 -11.05 -4.96
C ILE A 62 -6.67 -11.81 -3.66
N GLN A 63 -5.54 -12.49 -3.53
CA GLN A 63 -5.02 -13.01 -2.26
C GLN A 63 -4.31 -11.89 -1.50
N LEU A 64 -4.94 -11.39 -0.43
CA LEU A 64 -4.45 -10.30 0.41
C LEU A 64 -3.91 -10.84 1.74
N ALA A 65 -2.59 -10.80 1.93
CA ALA A 65 -1.99 -11.14 3.21
C ALA A 65 -2.16 -10.03 4.27
N THR A 66 -2.30 -10.41 5.53
CA THR A 66 -2.30 -9.51 6.70
C THR A 66 -1.70 -10.24 7.91
N TYR A 67 -1.44 -9.52 9.01
CA TYR A 67 -0.79 -10.07 10.21
C TYR A 67 -1.19 -9.30 11.47
N GLU A 68 -1.17 -9.98 12.63
CA GLU A 68 -1.66 -9.46 13.91
C GLU A 68 -0.66 -8.53 14.65
N GLY A 69 0.61 -8.50 14.23
CA GLY A 69 1.64 -7.64 14.85
C GLY A 69 1.36 -6.13 14.75
N ARG A 70 0.36 -5.74 13.95
CA ARG A 70 -0.20 -4.39 13.84
C ARG A 70 -1.74 -4.50 13.90
N PRO A 71 -2.37 -4.28 15.08
CA PRO A 71 -3.78 -4.63 15.32
C PRO A 71 -4.80 -3.98 14.38
N GLU A 72 -4.46 -2.87 13.75
CA GLU A 72 -5.33 -2.17 12.80
C GLU A 72 -5.31 -2.81 11.40
N LEU A 73 -4.23 -3.48 11.00
CA LEU A 73 -4.07 -3.97 9.62
C LEU A 73 -5.13 -5.02 9.22
N PRO A 74 -5.45 -6.05 10.04
CA PRO A 74 -6.51 -6.99 9.69
C PRO A 74 -7.88 -6.32 9.58
N LYS A 75 -8.17 -5.34 10.45
CA LYS A 75 -9.42 -4.57 10.42
C LYS A 75 -9.52 -3.70 9.17
N MET A 76 -8.43 -3.02 8.79
CA MET A 76 -8.37 -2.27 7.53
C MET A 76 -8.56 -3.19 6.32
N ALA A 77 -7.98 -4.39 6.33
CA ALA A 77 -8.15 -5.37 5.26
C ALA A 77 -9.62 -5.78 5.09
N GLN A 78 -10.36 -6.00 6.18
CA GLN A 78 -11.79 -6.34 6.14
C GLN A 78 -12.65 -5.22 5.52
N VAL A 79 -12.38 -3.96 5.89
CA VAL A 79 -13.06 -2.81 5.29
C VAL A 79 -12.75 -2.72 3.78
N ILE A 80 -11.48 -2.87 3.41
CA ILE A 80 -11.04 -2.85 2.01
C ILE A 80 -11.68 -4.00 1.22
N GLN A 81 -11.73 -5.22 1.76
CA GLN A 81 -12.41 -6.37 1.15
C GLN A 81 -13.90 -6.07 0.91
N SER A 82 -14.59 -5.52 1.90
CA SER A 82 -16.01 -5.18 1.76
C SER A 82 -16.27 -4.12 0.68
N ASP A 83 -15.37 -3.15 0.53
CA ASP A 83 -15.50 -2.08 -0.47
C ASP A 83 -15.06 -2.54 -1.86
N ALA A 84 -14.01 -3.35 -1.96
CA ALA A 84 -13.51 -3.95 -3.19
C ALA A 84 -14.58 -4.79 -3.90
N LYS A 85 -15.39 -5.53 -3.12
CA LYS A 85 -16.49 -6.34 -3.65
C LYS A 85 -17.52 -5.53 -4.44
N LYS A 86 -17.72 -4.25 -4.11
CA LYS A 86 -18.64 -3.35 -4.82
C LYS A 86 -18.12 -2.94 -6.21
N ALA A 87 -16.87 -3.25 -6.52
CA ALA A 87 -16.16 -2.87 -7.74
C ALA A 87 -15.62 -4.08 -8.51
N HIS A 88 -16.27 -5.24 -8.45
CA HIS A 88 -15.87 -6.48 -9.15
C HIS A 88 -14.51 -7.06 -8.70
N ILE A 89 -14.10 -6.82 -7.46
CA ILE A 89 -12.86 -7.35 -6.88
C ILE A 89 -13.21 -8.24 -5.67
N ASP A 90 -12.88 -9.52 -5.77
CA ASP A 90 -13.05 -10.52 -4.71
C ASP A 90 -11.72 -10.72 -3.98
N ILE A 91 -11.63 -10.17 -2.77
CA ILE A 91 -10.43 -10.26 -1.93
C ILE A 91 -10.57 -11.44 -0.98
N GLU A 92 -9.62 -12.38 -1.01
CA GLU A 92 -9.45 -13.41 0.01
C GLU A 92 -8.36 -12.95 0.99
N ILE A 93 -8.74 -12.72 2.25
CA ILE A 93 -7.81 -12.27 3.29
C ILE A 93 -7.15 -13.49 3.93
N ARG A 94 -5.83 -13.51 3.93
CA ARG A 94 -5.03 -14.50 4.66
C ARG A 94 -4.27 -13.85 5.80
N ASN A 95 -4.60 -14.21 7.03
CA ASN A 95 -3.85 -13.81 8.20
C ASN A 95 -2.68 -14.78 8.42
N VAL A 96 -1.47 -14.25 8.56
CA VAL A 96 -0.24 -15.05 8.71
C VAL A 96 0.54 -14.65 9.96
N ASP A 97 1.17 -15.64 10.58
CA ASP A 97 1.95 -15.43 11.81
C ASP A 97 3.31 -14.78 11.53
N ASP A 98 4.00 -15.23 10.47
CA ASP A 98 5.28 -14.67 10.00
C ASP A 98 5.09 -14.01 8.63
N ILE A 99 4.86 -12.69 8.64
CA ILE A 99 4.66 -11.93 7.42
C ILE A 99 5.93 -11.83 6.57
N GLU A 100 7.12 -11.77 7.18
CA GLU A 100 8.37 -11.62 6.42
C GLU A 100 8.69 -12.90 5.65
N GLY A 101 8.61 -14.05 6.32
CA GLY A 101 8.80 -15.36 5.68
C GLY A 101 7.71 -15.67 4.65
N TYR A 102 6.44 -15.33 4.93
CA TYR A 102 5.35 -15.56 3.99
C TYR A 102 5.53 -14.81 2.66
N LEU A 103 6.06 -13.58 2.71
CA LEU A 103 6.23 -12.75 1.51
C LEU A 103 7.42 -13.15 0.63
N GLU A 104 8.30 -14.06 1.08
CA GLU A 104 9.40 -14.59 0.27
C GLU A 104 8.90 -15.42 -0.92
N ASP A 105 7.81 -16.18 -0.74
CA ASP A 105 7.15 -16.90 -1.82
C ASP A 105 6.09 -16.01 -2.50
N ARG A 106 6.56 -15.25 -3.50
CA ARG A 106 5.73 -14.35 -4.33
C ARG A 106 4.61 -15.05 -5.09
N SER A 107 4.59 -16.38 -5.18
CA SER A 107 3.51 -17.10 -5.85
C SER A 107 2.25 -17.26 -4.98
N GLN A 108 2.35 -16.99 -3.67
CA GLN A 108 1.26 -17.24 -2.70
C GLN A 108 0.40 -16.00 -2.40
N TRP A 109 0.71 -14.84 -2.96
CA TRP A 109 0.01 -13.59 -2.64
C TRP A 109 0.00 -12.62 -3.82
N ASP A 110 -1.07 -11.82 -3.89
CA ASP A 110 -1.22 -10.77 -4.90
C ASP A 110 -0.98 -9.38 -4.29
N ALA A 111 -1.37 -9.21 -3.02
CA ALA A 111 -1.14 -8.00 -2.25
C ALA A 111 -0.94 -8.31 -0.76
N THR A 112 -0.41 -7.36 0.00
CA THR A 112 -0.29 -7.49 1.46
C THR A 112 -0.59 -6.17 2.15
N MET A 113 -1.22 -6.26 3.32
CA MET A 113 -1.17 -5.19 4.32
C MET A 113 0.25 -5.13 4.89
N TYR A 114 0.78 -3.93 5.12
CA TYR A 114 2.15 -3.78 5.56
C TYR A 114 2.36 -2.50 6.36
N SER A 115 3.40 -2.48 7.19
CA SER A 115 3.79 -1.34 8.03
C SER A 115 5.30 -1.20 8.04
N PHE A 116 5.80 0.00 7.72
CA PHE A 116 7.23 0.27 7.61
C PHE A 116 7.58 1.64 8.21
N GLY A 117 8.69 1.72 8.93
CA GLY A 117 9.24 2.98 9.44
C GLY A 117 9.95 3.72 8.31
N THR A 118 9.25 4.66 7.66
CA THR A 118 9.69 5.23 6.38
C THR A 118 10.76 6.32 6.47
N ILE A 119 10.93 6.97 7.63
CA ILE A 119 11.95 8.02 7.80
C ILE A 119 12.58 7.97 9.20
N PRO A 120 13.21 6.85 9.58
CA PRO A 120 13.63 6.62 10.97
C PRO A 120 14.79 7.52 11.42
N ARG A 121 15.50 8.17 10.47
CA ARG A 121 16.73 8.95 10.74
C ARG A 121 16.70 10.34 10.12
N GLY A 122 15.52 10.86 9.78
CA GLY A 122 15.34 12.20 9.21
C GLY A 122 15.63 12.33 7.72
N ASP A 123 16.01 11.25 7.04
CA ASP A 123 16.28 11.22 5.59
C ASP A 123 15.42 10.17 4.86
N THR A 124 14.95 10.54 3.66
CA THR A 124 14.07 9.73 2.82
C THR A 124 14.82 8.68 2.00
N GLY A 125 16.12 8.85 1.78
CA GLY A 125 16.97 7.95 1.00
C GLY A 125 16.91 6.51 1.53
N TYR A 126 16.81 6.33 2.85
CA TYR A 126 16.60 5.00 3.44
C TYR A 126 15.37 4.28 2.86
N PHE A 127 14.21 4.94 2.85
CA PHE A 127 12.98 4.31 2.35
C PHE A 127 13.10 3.98 0.88
N PHE A 128 13.58 4.94 0.06
CA PHE A 128 13.65 4.72 -1.37
C PHE A 128 14.59 3.57 -1.73
N ASN A 129 15.75 3.46 -1.09
CA ASN A 129 16.67 2.34 -1.29
C ASN A 129 16.10 1.00 -0.80
N GLN A 130 15.35 0.99 0.30
CA GLN A 130 14.82 -0.27 0.85
C GLN A 130 13.54 -0.75 0.17
N ALA A 131 12.68 0.16 -0.29
CA ALA A 131 11.34 -0.16 -0.78
C ALA A 131 11.20 -0.05 -2.31
N PHE A 132 11.93 0.86 -2.97
CA PHE A 132 11.77 1.14 -4.41
C PHE A 132 12.98 0.76 -5.26
N HIS A 133 14.17 0.62 -4.67
CA HIS A 133 15.29 0.02 -5.39
C HIS A 133 15.09 -1.50 -5.54
N GLU A 134 15.57 -2.07 -6.64
CA GLU A 134 15.38 -3.49 -6.98
C GLU A 134 15.98 -4.43 -5.93
N ASP A 135 17.15 -4.06 -5.39
CA ASP A 135 17.87 -4.80 -4.33
C ASP A 135 17.40 -4.44 -2.90
N GLY A 136 16.33 -3.65 -2.76
CA GLY A 136 15.83 -3.20 -1.47
C GLY A 136 15.21 -4.34 -0.65
N SER A 137 15.61 -4.49 0.61
CA SER A 137 15.15 -5.60 1.46
C SER A 137 13.64 -5.56 1.78
N SER A 138 13.02 -4.38 1.67
CA SER A 138 11.59 -4.16 1.86
C SER A 138 10.81 -4.11 0.53
N ASN A 139 11.48 -4.27 -0.62
CA ASN A 139 10.85 -4.33 -1.94
C ASN A 139 10.27 -5.74 -2.22
N LYS A 140 9.33 -6.17 -1.37
CA LYS A 140 8.75 -7.52 -1.41
C LYS A 140 8.04 -7.80 -2.73
N GLY A 141 7.35 -6.78 -3.27
CA GLY A 141 6.59 -6.85 -4.52
C GLY A 141 7.38 -6.71 -5.82
N ALA A 142 8.72 -6.70 -5.77
CA ALA A 142 9.57 -6.59 -6.95
C ALA A 142 9.33 -5.33 -7.80
N TYR A 143 8.97 -4.20 -7.17
CA TYR A 143 8.82 -2.95 -7.87
C TYR A 143 10.12 -2.61 -8.62
N LYS A 144 9.98 -2.25 -9.89
CA LYS A 144 11.09 -1.90 -10.78
C LYS A 144 10.69 -0.80 -11.74
N ASN A 145 11.41 0.31 -11.70
CA ASN A 145 11.27 1.41 -12.64
C ASN A 145 12.64 2.06 -12.84
N LYS A 146 13.14 2.05 -14.08
CA LYS A 146 14.48 2.53 -14.40
C LYS A 146 14.69 4.00 -14.04
N GLU A 147 13.73 4.87 -14.36
CA GLU A 147 13.82 6.30 -14.07
C GLU A 147 13.86 6.56 -12.56
N VAL A 148 13.06 5.81 -11.78
CA VAL A 148 13.07 5.90 -10.32
C VAL A 148 14.39 5.38 -9.75
N THR A 149 14.91 4.26 -10.25
CA THR A 149 16.22 3.74 -9.83
C THR A 149 17.33 4.76 -10.10
N GLU A 150 17.34 5.42 -11.26
CA GLU A 150 18.32 6.47 -11.59
C GLU A 150 18.22 7.69 -10.65
N MET A 151 16.99 8.08 -10.27
CA MET A 151 16.77 9.13 -9.26
C MET A 151 17.29 8.72 -7.88
N ILE A 152 17.09 7.47 -7.46
CA ILE A 152 17.61 6.93 -6.19
C ILE A 152 19.13 6.92 -6.17
N VAL A 153 19.77 6.46 -7.26
CA VAL A 153 21.24 6.47 -7.40
C VAL A 153 21.79 7.89 -7.32
N THR A 154 21.11 8.86 -7.93
CA THR A 154 21.48 10.28 -7.84
C THR A 154 21.35 10.80 -6.40
N LEU A 155 20.23 10.52 -5.74
CA LEU A 155 19.99 10.89 -4.34
C LEU A 155 21.09 10.37 -3.41
N ASN A 156 21.55 9.12 -3.62
CA ASN A 156 22.60 8.49 -2.80
C ASN A 156 23.95 9.21 -2.83
N HIS A 157 24.19 10.08 -3.83
CA HIS A 157 25.43 10.83 -3.99
C HIS A 157 25.24 12.35 -3.87
N THR A 158 24.03 12.80 -3.50
CA THR A 158 23.72 14.23 -3.33
C THR A 158 24.09 14.70 -1.92
N VAL A 159 24.85 15.81 -1.82
CA VAL A 159 25.38 16.34 -0.55
C VAL A 159 24.81 17.73 -0.18
N ASP A 160 24.33 18.48 -1.17
CA ASP A 160 23.88 19.90 -1.02
C ASP A 160 22.67 20.08 -0.10
#